data_AF-A0A518CU91-F1
#
_entry.id   AF-A0A518CU91-F1
#
_cell.length_a   1.000
_cell.length_b   1.000
_cell.length_c   1.000
_cell.angle_alpha   90.00
_cell.angle_beta   90.00
_cell.angle_gamma   90.00
#
_symmetry.space_group_name_H-M   'P 1'
#
loop_
_entity.id
_entity.type
_entity.pdbx_description
1 polymer ?
#
loop_
_entity_poly.entity_id
_entity_poly.type
_entity_poly.pdbx_seq_one_letter_code
_entity_poly.pdbx_strand_id
1 'polypeptide(L)'
;MCDIISVTWRQLPEALINQSGLSAFRRGSGDLEYHFSFKQRSPCLPVWTEGQLSILPWAGYCPRESLDAGCWSERQPESVEIVATLCCDKGIWFTVNEGIRGVLVARRVYVITAPASHYYRIMTRHDRMPVLIGESI
;
A
#
# COMPACT_ATOMS: atom_id res chain seq x y z
N MET A 1 0.80 -6.29 9.35
CA MET A 1 1.89 -5.53 8.71
C MET A 1 1.23 -4.59 7.74
N CYS A 2 1.53 -3.29 7.78
CA CYS A 2 0.83 -2.26 6.99
C CYS A 2 -0.69 -2.48 6.97
N ASP A 3 -1.33 -2.36 8.13
CA ASP A 3 -2.75 -2.64 8.29
C ASP A 3 -3.65 -1.55 7.68
N ILE A 4 -3.12 -0.32 7.57
CA ILE A 4 -3.81 0.84 6.97
C ILE A 4 -2.81 1.64 6.13
N ILE A 5 -3.23 2.03 4.93
CA ILE A 5 -2.52 2.99 4.07
C ILE A 5 -3.35 4.27 4.03
N SER A 6 -2.70 5.41 4.27
CA SER A 6 -3.31 6.74 4.17
C SER A 6 -2.76 7.47 2.95
N VAL A 7 -3.65 8.13 2.22
CA VAL A 7 -3.32 8.97 1.08
C VAL A 7 -3.93 10.35 1.27
N THR A 8 -3.14 11.40 1.06
CA THR A 8 -3.64 12.76 1.08
C THR A 8 -4.59 13.03 -0.10
N TRP A 9 -5.59 13.90 0.09
CA TRP A 9 -6.55 14.23 -0.96
C TRP A 9 -5.89 14.72 -2.26
N ARG A 10 -4.72 15.36 -2.18
CA ARG A 10 -3.99 15.89 -3.34
C ARG A 10 -3.44 14.80 -4.27
N GLN A 11 -3.23 13.60 -3.74
CA GLN A 11 -2.70 12.46 -4.49
C GLN A 11 -3.80 11.57 -5.09
N LEU A 12 -5.08 11.87 -4.81
CA LEU A 12 -6.22 11.16 -5.36
C LEU A 12 -7.03 12.07 -6.30
N PRO A 13 -7.29 11.65 -7.55
CA PRO A 13 -8.27 12.31 -8.41
C PRO A 13 -9.65 12.37 -7.74
N GLU A 14 -10.32 13.51 -7.86
CA GLU A 14 -11.65 13.75 -7.27
C GLU A 14 -12.70 12.73 -7.74
N ALA A 15 -12.62 12.32 -9.01
CA ALA A 15 -13.49 11.30 -9.58
C ALA A 15 -13.39 9.95 -8.83
N LEU A 16 -12.19 9.56 -8.38
CA LEU A 16 -12.00 8.31 -7.64
C LEU A 16 -12.54 8.40 -6.21
N ILE A 17 -12.36 9.55 -5.56
CA ILE A 17 -12.91 9.81 -4.22
C ILE A 17 -14.43 9.63 -4.24
N ASN A 18 -15.10 10.23 -5.21
CA ASN A 18 -16.56 10.22 -5.31
C ASN A 18 -17.14 8.84 -5.64
N GLN A 19 -16.41 7.98 -6.36
CA GLN A 19 -16.87 6.66 -6.79
C GLN A 19 -16.63 5.54 -5.77
N SER A 20 -15.65 5.70 -4.88
CA SER A 20 -15.13 4.61 -4.05
C SER A 20 -15.78 4.51 -2.67
N GLY A 21 -16.62 5.48 -2.29
CA GLY A 21 -17.25 5.50 -0.96
C GLY A 21 -16.24 5.61 0.19
N LEU A 22 -15.04 6.11 -0.10
CA LEU A 22 -13.98 6.25 0.90
C LEU A 22 -14.37 7.27 1.96
N SER A 23 -14.16 6.90 3.21
CA SER A 23 -14.31 7.83 4.33
C SER A 23 -13.09 8.73 4.40
N ALA A 24 -13.34 10.04 4.39
CA ALA A 24 -12.31 11.03 4.57
C ALA A 24 -12.03 11.23 6.06
N PHE A 25 -10.75 11.30 6.41
CA PHE A 25 -10.24 11.51 7.76
C PHE A 25 -9.45 12.81 7.77
N ARG A 26 -9.52 13.55 8.89
CA ARG A 26 -8.69 14.73 9.10
C ARG A 26 -7.93 14.57 10.40
N ARG A 27 -6.61 14.69 10.35
CA ARG A 27 -5.76 14.71 11.55
C ARG A 27 -5.60 16.15 12.03
N GLY A 28 -6.39 16.55 13.02
CA GLY A 28 -6.33 17.90 13.61
C GLY A 28 -6.63 18.99 12.57
N SER A 29 -5.75 20.00 12.47
CA SER A 29 -5.81 21.06 11.46
C SER A 29 -5.16 20.69 10.11
N GLY A 30 -4.73 19.44 9.93
CA GLY A 30 -4.04 18.98 8.73
C GLY A 30 -4.93 18.82 7.50
N ASP A 31 -4.29 18.43 6.39
CA ASP A 31 -4.96 18.10 5.12
C ASP A 31 -5.91 16.91 5.28
N LEU A 32 -6.88 16.82 4.37
CA LEU A 32 -7.80 15.70 4.30
C LEU A 32 -7.06 14.44 3.79
N GLU A 33 -7.29 13.32 4.46
CA GLU A 33 -6.66 12.03 4.19
C GLU A 33 -7.72 10.95 3.95
N TYR A 34 -7.41 9.95 3.14
CA TYR A 34 -8.26 8.80 2.88
C TYR A 34 -7.56 7.53 3.32
N HIS A 35 -8.26 6.73 4.14
CA HIS A 35 -7.70 5.50 4.70
C HIS A 35 -8.19 4.27 3.94
N PHE A 36 -7.23 3.45 3.53
CA PHE A 36 -7.41 2.14 2.93
C PHE A 36 -6.99 1.09 3.96
N SER A 37 -7.95 0.36 4.52
CA SER A 37 -7.69 -0.59 5.61
C SER A 37 -7.83 -2.02 5.14
N PHE A 38 -6.82 -2.84 5.41
CA PHE A 38 -6.83 -4.26 5.04
C PHE A 38 -7.91 -5.05 5.80
N LYS A 39 -8.37 -4.56 6.95
CA LYS A 39 -9.40 -5.20 7.79
C LYS A 39 -10.83 -4.85 7.38
N GLN A 40 -11.03 -3.97 6.40
CA GLN A 40 -12.37 -3.69 5.87
C GLN A 40 -12.95 -4.91 5.15
N ARG A 41 -14.29 -4.96 5.01
CA ARG A 41 -14.98 -6.07 4.34
C ARG A 41 -14.54 -6.27 2.88
N SER A 42 -14.25 -5.17 2.19
CA SER A 42 -13.78 -5.14 0.81
C SER A 42 -12.53 -4.25 0.75
N PRO A 43 -11.36 -4.76 1.19
CA PRO A 43 -10.16 -3.95 1.26
C PRO A 43 -9.69 -3.62 -0.16
N CYS A 44 -9.22 -2.40 -0.37
CA CYS A 44 -8.77 -1.90 -1.66
C CYS A 44 -7.56 -1.00 -1.50
N LEU A 45 -6.85 -0.73 -2.60
CA LEU A 45 -5.68 0.13 -2.65
C LEU A 45 -5.72 1.02 -3.90
N PRO A 46 -5.27 2.29 -3.77
CA PRO A 46 -5.04 3.15 -4.91
C PRO A 46 -3.70 2.77 -5.56
N VAL A 47 -3.74 2.38 -6.83
CA VAL A 47 -2.58 1.92 -7.58
C VAL A 47 -2.47 2.60 -8.93
N TRP A 48 -1.24 2.89 -9.35
CA TRP A 48 -0.94 3.28 -10.72
C TRP A 48 -0.85 2.03 -11.60
N THR A 49 -1.69 1.98 -12.62
CA THR A 49 -1.74 0.93 -13.65
C THR A 49 -1.88 1.58 -15.01
N GLU A 50 -1.00 1.24 -15.96
CA GLU A 50 -1.06 1.77 -17.34
C GLU A 50 -1.16 3.31 -17.42
N GLY A 51 -0.52 4.02 -16.49
CA GLY A 51 -0.54 5.50 -16.43
C GLY A 51 -1.81 6.11 -15.85
N GLN A 52 -2.77 5.30 -15.41
CA GLN A 52 -4.00 5.73 -14.75
C GLN A 52 -4.05 5.26 -13.30
N LEU A 53 -4.54 6.13 -12.41
CA LEU A 53 -4.81 5.74 -11.04
C LEU A 53 -6.13 4.95 -10.98
N SER A 54 -6.09 3.80 -10.32
CA SER A 54 -7.25 2.93 -10.12
C SER A 54 -7.33 2.49 -8.66
N ILE A 55 -8.55 2.22 -8.16
CA ILE A 55 -8.75 1.59 -6.85
C ILE A 55 -9.04 0.11 -7.09
N LEU A 56 -8.13 -0.76 -6.66
CA LEU A 56 -8.21 -2.20 -6.89
C LEU A 56 -8.26 -2.98 -5.56
N PRO A 57 -8.88 -4.18 -5.54
CA PRO A 57 -8.94 -5.01 -4.33
C PRO A 57 -7.55 -5.35 -3.77
N TRP A 58 -7.39 -5.18 -2.47
CA TRP A 58 -6.19 -5.56 -1.73
C TRP A 58 -6.31 -7.01 -1.26
N ALA A 59 -5.54 -7.90 -1.86
CA ALA A 59 -5.63 -9.34 -1.60
C ALA A 59 -4.62 -9.86 -0.56
N GLY A 60 -3.57 -9.10 -0.26
CA GLY A 60 -2.65 -9.42 0.82
C GLY A 60 -1.25 -8.92 0.57
N TYR A 61 -0.28 -9.78 0.87
CA TYR A 61 1.14 -9.47 0.85
C TYR A 61 1.89 -10.50 0.00
N CYS A 62 2.93 -10.05 -0.69
CA CYS A 62 3.82 -10.87 -1.49
C CYS A 62 5.26 -10.71 -0.95
N PRO A 63 5.86 -11.74 -0.35
CA PRO A 63 7.28 -11.69 0.01
C PRO A 63 8.12 -11.50 -1.25
N ARG A 64 9.02 -10.52 -1.26
CA ARG A 64 9.87 -10.19 -2.40
C ARG A 64 10.68 -11.40 -2.86
N GLU A 65 11.22 -12.17 -1.93
CA GLU A 65 11.96 -13.40 -2.21
C GLU A 65 11.13 -14.45 -2.96
N SER A 66 9.81 -14.51 -2.71
CA SER A 66 8.90 -15.43 -3.41
C SER A 66 8.61 -14.95 -4.83
N LEU A 67 8.50 -13.63 -5.02
CA LEU A 67 8.36 -13.03 -6.34
C LEU A 67 9.64 -13.23 -7.17
N ASP A 68 10.79 -12.91 -6.61
CA ASP A 68 12.10 -13.02 -7.26
C ASP A 68 12.46 -14.49 -7.59
N ALA A 69 12.03 -15.45 -6.78
CA ALA A 69 12.17 -16.88 -7.05
C ALA A 69 11.21 -17.42 -8.12
N GLY A 70 10.35 -16.58 -8.70
CA GLY A 70 9.42 -16.97 -9.76
C GLY A 70 8.21 -17.77 -9.29
N CYS A 71 7.93 -17.84 -7.98
CA CYS A 71 6.78 -18.59 -7.44
C CYS A 71 5.41 -18.08 -7.93
N TRP A 72 5.38 -16.88 -8.50
CA TRP A 72 4.17 -16.22 -8.98
C TRP A 72 4.06 -16.21 -10.52
N SER A 73 5.08 -16.67 -11.25
CA SER A 73 5.19 -16.49 -12.71
C SER A 73 4.00 -17.04 -13.51
N GLU A 74 3.43 -18.18 -13.10
CA GLU A 74 2.24 -18.75 -13.74
C GLU A 74 1.01 -17.82 -13.70
N ARG A 75 0.99 -16.89 -12.73
CA ARG A 75 -0.09 -15.92 -12.54
C ARG A 75 0.16 -14.59 -13.24
N GLN A 76 1.25 -14.49 -14.00
CA GLN A 76 1.66 -13.30 -14.77
C GLN A 76 1.63 -12.02 -13.91
N PRO A 77 2.49 -11.94 -12.88
CA PRO A 77 2.50 -10.81 -11.96
C PRO A 77 2.97 -9.54 -12.67
N GLU A 78 2.22 -8.46 -12.54
CA GLU A 78 2.60 -7.14 -13.04
C GLU A 78 3.05 -6.24 -11.87
N SER A 79 4.18 -5.56 -12.01
CA SER A 79 4.65 -4.61 -11.01
C SER A 79 3.77 -3.35 -11.03
N VAL A 80 3.30 -2.92 -9.86
CA VAL A 80 2.48 -1.71 -9.71
C VAL A 80 2.99 -0.83 -8.57
N GLU A 81 2.61 0.44 -8.60
CA GLU A 81 2.92 1.41 -7.56
C GLU A 81 1.67 1.72 -6.77
N ILE A 82 1.71 1.47 -5.46
CA ILE A 82 0.63 1.78 -4.53
C ILE A 82 0.86 3.19 -4.01
N VAL A 83 -0.12 4.07 -4.19
CA VAL A 83 -0.07 5.43 -3.67
C VAL A 83 -0.23 5.38 -2.16
N ALA A 84 0.71 5.99 -1.45
CA ALA A 84 0.72 6.04 0.00
C ALA A 84 1.49 7.28 0.46
N THR A 85 0.92 8.01 1.42
CA THR A 85 1.61 9.10 2.13
C THR A 85 1.99 8.68 3.55
N LEU A 86 1.15 7.85 4.19
CA LEU A 86 1.46 7.20 5.47
C LEU A 86 1.07 5.73 5.39
N CYS A 87 1.76 4.89 6.16
CA CYS A 87 1.31 3.54 6.46
C CYS A 87 1.27 3.33 7.98
N CYS A 88 0.28 2.57 8.42
CA CYS A 88 0.09 2.16 9.80
C CYS A 88 0.37 0.68 9.93
N ASP A 89 1.24 0.29 10.86
CA ASP A 89 1.43 -1.11 11.24
C ASP A 89 1.30 -1.26 12.76
N LYS A 90 0.37 -2.11 13.21
CA LYS A 90 0.10 -2.30 14.65
C LYS A 90 -0.15 -0.98 15.41
N GLY A 91 -0.79 -0.01 14.76
CA GLY A 91 -1.09 1.30 15.34
C GLY A 91 0.06 2.30 15.24
N ILE A 92 1.25 1.90 14.77
CA ILE A 92 2.37 2.79 14.55
C ILE A 92 2.32 3.35 13.13
N TRP A 93 2.19 4.67 13.03
CA TRP A 93 2.17 5.39 11.76
C TRP A 93 3.57 5.85 11.39
N PHE A 94 3.95 5.62 10.14
CA PHE A 94 5.19 6.10 9.55
C PHE A 94 4.94 6.70 8.17
N THR A 95 5.83 7.61 7.77
CA THR A 95 5.76 8.33 6.50
C THR A 95 6.18 7.46 5.34
N VAL A 96 5.52 7.64 4.21
CA VAL A 96 5.89 7.06 2.92
C VAL A 96 6.08 8.21 1.94
N ASN A 97 7.28 8.32 1.38
CA ASN A 97 7.66 9.49 0.58
C ASN A 97 7.17 9.41 -0.86
N GLU A 98 7.41 8.27 -1.53
CA GLU A 98 7.10 8.11 -2.96
C GLU A 98 5.96 7.10 -3.21
N GLY A 99 5.82 6.10 -2.33
CA GLY A 99 4.78 5.09 -2.43
C GLY A 99 5.28 3.72 -1.96
N ILE A 100 4.49 2.69 -2.22
CA ILE A 100 4.79 1.30 -1.85
C ILE A 100 4.80 0.43 -3.10
N ARG A 101 5.77 -0.47 -3.22
CA ARG A 101 5.81 -1.46 -4.30
C ARG A 101 4.71 -2.50 -4.09
N GLY A 102 3.93 -2.74 -5.14
CA GLY A 102 2.90 -3.77 -5.20
C GLY A 102 3.09 -4.69 -6.40
N VAL A 103 2.33 -5.78 -6.39
CA VAL A 103 2.18 -6.66 -7.54
C VAL A 103 0.70 -6.88 -7.82
N LEU A 104 0.31 -6.75 -9.09
CA LEU A 104 -1.03 -6.98 -9.59
C LEU A 104 -1.12 -8.39 -10.16
N VAL A 105 -2.10 -9.15 -9.68
CA VAL A 105 -2.39 -10.50 -10.14
C VAL A 105 -3.90 -10.65 -10.27
N ALA A 106 -4.39 -10.96 -11.47
CA ALA A 106 -5.82 -11.16 -11.74
C ALA A 106 -6.71 -10.04 -11.13
N ARG A 107 -6.34 -8.78 -11.40
CA ARG A 107 -6.98 -7.54 -10.90
C ARG A 107 -6.98 -7.37 -9.37
N ARG A 108 -6.09 -8.07 -8.66
CA ARG A 108 -5.91 -7.96 -7.21
C ARG A 108 -4.49 -7.53 -6.88
N VAL A 109 -4.38 -6.60 -5.95
CA VAL A 109 -3.10 -6.02 -5.54
C VAL A 109 -2.58 -6.72 -4.29
N TYR A 110 -1.31 -7.08 -4.32
CA TYR A 110 -0.57 -7.58 -3.18
C TYR A 110 0.57 -6.60 -2.87
N VAL A 111 0.71 -6.21 -1.61
CA VAL A 111 1.83 -5.36 -1.16
C VAL A 111 3.10 -6.19 -1.16
N ILE A 112 4.15 -5.75 -1.84
CA ILE A 112 5.44 -6.43 -1.79
C ILE A 112 6.10 -6.13 -0.44
N THR A 113 6.63 -7.18 0.20
CA THR A 113 7.28 -7.08 1.52
C THR A 113 8.70 -7.57 1.46
N ALA A 114 9.58 -7.03 2.31
CA ALA A 114 10.96 -7.46 2.51
C ALA A 114 11.21 -7.76 4.01
N PRO A 115 12.32 -8.42 4.38
CA PRO A 115 12.77 -8.45 5.77
C PRO A 115 12.83 -7.03 6.35
N ALA A 116 12.35 -6.85 7.58
CA ALA A 116 12.33 -5.56 8.23
C ALA A 116 13.75 -5.05 8.48
N SER A 117 13.96 -3.75 8.22
CA SER A 117 15.12 -3.03 8.71
C SER A 117 15.17 -3.07 10.25
N HIS A 118 16.35 -2.84 10.82
CA HIS A 118 16.50 -2.81 12.27
C HIS A 118 15.57 -1.76 12.92
N TYR A 119 15.49 -0.57 12.33
CA TYR A 119 14.60 0.50 12.78
C TYR A 119 13.13 0.09 12.73
N TYR A 120 12.67 -0.46 11.60
CA TYR A 120 11.28 -0.88 11.44
C TYR A 120 10.91 -1.96 12.45
N ARG A 121 11.80 -2.94 12.67
CA ARG A 121 11.58 -4.02 13.65
C ARG A 121 11.49 -3.48 15.07
N ILE A 122 12.34 -2.51 15.45
CA ILE A 122 12.24 -1.86 16.77
C ILE A 122 10.91 -1.14 16.92
N MET A 123 10.51 -0.37 15.89
CA MET A 123 9.32 0.47 15.90
C MET A 123 8.02 -0.35 15.95
N THR A 124 7.90 -1.38 15.12
CA THR A 124 6.62 -2.10 14.89
C THR A 124 6.57 -3.50 15.49
N ARG A 125 7.73 -4.06 15.89
CA ARG A 125 7.89 -5.47 16.31
C ARG A 125 7.46 -6.46 15.23
N HIS A 126 7.54 -6.10 13.94
CA HIS A 126 7.42 -7.03 12.83
C HIS A 126 8.77 -7.32 12.19
N ASP A 127 8.95 -8.56 11.75
CA ASP A 127 10.16 -9.02 11.06
C ASP A 127 10.15 -8.76 9.56
N ARG A 128 9.06 -8.19 9.06
CA ARG A 128 8.91 -7.82 7.67
C ARG A 128 8.26 -6.45 7.55
N MET A 129 8.59 -5.76 6.46
CA MET A 129 8.12 -4.42 6.15
C MET A 129 7.67 -4.31 4.69
N PRO A 130 6.79 -3.38 4.32
CA PRO A 130 6.50 -3.10 2.92
C PRO A 130 7.76 -2.58 2.22
N VAL A 131 7.90 -2.88 0.93
CA VAL A 131 8.98 -2.31 0.11
C VAL A 131 8.56 -0.91 -0.33
N LEU A 132 9.22 0.11 0.23
CA LEU A 132 8.96 1.51 -0.08
C LEU A 132 9.65 1.90 -1.40
N ILE A 133 9.02 2.77 -2.18
CA ILE A 133 9.60 3.32 -3.41
C ILE A 133 10.62 4.40 -3.03
N GLY A 134 11.77 4.44 -3.72
CA GLY A 134 12.82 5.43 -3.49
C GLY A 134 13.73 5.17 -2.28
N GLU A 135 13.36 4.22 -1.42
CA GLU A 135 14.13 3.88 -0.21
C GLU A 135 14.89 2.56 -0.41
N SER A 136 16.20 2.60 -0.23
CA SER A 136 17.03 1.39 -0.18
C SER A 136 17.11 0.90 1.27
N ILE A 137 16.82 -0.38 1.49
CA ILE A 137 16.91 -1.06 2.79
C ILE A 137 18.38 -1.28 3.17
#